data_AF-A0A1G6ZZP5-F1
#
_entry.id   AF-A0A1G6ZZP5-F1
#
_cell.length_a   1.000
_cell.length_b   1.000
_cell.length_c   1.000
_cell.angle_alpha   90.00
_cell.angle_beta   90.00
_cell.angle_gamma   90.00
#
_symmetry.space_group_name_H-M   'P 1'
#
loop_
_entity.id
_entity.type
_entity.pdbx_description
1 polymer ?
#
loop_
_entity_poly.entity_id
_entity_poly.type
_entity_poly.pdbx_seq_one_letter_code
_entity_poly.pdbx_strand_id
1 'polypeptide(L)' 'MANIKERGQFVLASGKDLAAAANADAKGLARFTGLSEKAVTTVLNGGKTTWVRCAKVVRALNAMGAKDAGTDAISRQGE' A
#
# COMPACT_ATOMS: atom_id res chain seq x y z
N MET A 1 12.50 -18.62 -7.47
CA MET A 1 11.52 -17.52 -7.36
C MET A 1 12.23 -16.23 -7.71
N ALA A 2 12.15 -15.78 -8.97
CA ALA A 2 12.80 -14.54 -9.41
C ALA A 2 12.20 -13.33 -8.67
N ASN A 3 13.04 -12.30 -8.45
CA ASN A 3 12.81 -11.06 -7.69
C ASN A 3 11.62 -10.18 -8.18
N ILE A 4 10.40 -10.72 -8.22
CA ILE A 4 9.16 -9.96 -8.48
C ILE A 4 9.05 -8.77 -7.52
N LYS A 5 9.61 -8.92 -6.31
CA LYS A 5 9.61 -7.89 -5.26
C LYS A 5 10.35 -6.60 -5.62
N GLU A 6 11.28 -6.64 -6.60
CA GLU A 6 12.20 -5.52 -6.86
C GLU A 6 12.17 -4.97 -8.30
N ARG A 7 11.61 -5.71 -9.27
CA ARG A 7 11.72 -5.34 -10.70
C ARG A 7 10.42 -4.92 -11.38
N GLY A 8 9.29 -4.81 -10.67
CA GLY A 8 8.01 -4.38 -11.25
C GLY A 8 7.48 -3.08 -10.66
N GLN A 9 6.70 -2.34 -11.45
CA GLN A 9 5.87 -1.25 -10.95
C GLN A 9 4.54 -1.83 -10.47
N PHE A 10 4.08 -1.43 -9.28
CA PHE A 10 2.87 -1.93 -8.64
C PHE A 10 2.04 -0.76 -8.13
N VAL A 11 0.73 -0.96 -8.08
CA VAL A 11 -0.23 0.00 -7.54
C VAL A 11 -1.14 -0.70 -6.55
N LEU A 12 -1.57 0.02 -5.52
CA LEU A 12 -2.65 -0.42 -4.64
C LEU A 12 -3.97 0.13 -5.19
N ALA A 13 -4.85 -0.75 -5.67
CA ALA A 13 -6.19 -0.36 -6.07
C ALA A 13 -7.00 0.07 -4.83
N SER A 14 -7.82 1.12 -4.98
CA SER A 14 -8.72 1.61 -3.92
C SER A 14 -8.03 1.93 -2.58
N GLY A 15 -6.75 2.32 -2.60
CA GLY A 15 -5.98 2.59 -1.37
C GLY A 15 -6.62 3.65 -0.47
N LYS A 16 -7.23 4.70 -1.04
CA LYS A 16 -7.99 5.71 -0.29
C LYS A 16 -9.22 5.15 0.40
N ASP A 17 -9.98 4.30 -0.28
CA ASP A 17 -11.20 3.72 0.27
C ASP A 17 -10.85 2.79 1.45
N LEU A 18 -9.77 2.02 1.31
CA LEU A 18 -9.23 1.19 2.39
C LEU A 18 -8.74 2.03 3.58
N ALA A 19 -8.08 3.17 3.32
CA ALA A 19 -7.65 4.09 4.38
C ALA A 19 -8.83 4.73 5.12
N ALA A 20 -9.89 5.11 4.39
CA ALA A 20 -11.12 5.62 4.97
C ALA A 20 -11.82 4.54 5.83
N ALA A 21 -11.91 3.30 5.34
CA ALA A 21 -12.49 2.18 6.09
C ALA A 21 -11.71 1.87 7.39
N ALA A 22 -10.40 2.08 7.40
CA ALA A 22 -9.54 1.92 8.58
C ALA A 22 -9.52 3.15 9.51
N ASN A 23 -10.21 4.25 9.18
CA ASN A 23 -10.01 5.56 9.83
C ASN A 23 -8.52 5.92 9.95
N ALA A 24 -7.71 5.54 8.97
CA ALA A 24 -6.27 5.64 8.99
C ALA A 24 -5.79 6.82 8.13
N ASP A 25 -4.99 7.70 8.73
CA ASP A 25 -4.32 8.79 8.03
C ASP A 25 -2.92 8.37 7.55
N ALA A 26 -2.40 9.09 6.55
CA ALA A 26 -1.10 8.81 5.95
C ALA A 26 0.06 8.87 6.97
N LYS A 27 -0.08 9.68 8.03
CA LYS A 27 0.92 9.84 9.09
C LYS A 27 0.92 8.67 10.07
N GLY A 28 -0.26 8.19 10.46
CA GLY A 28 -0.41 6.94 11.21
C GLY A 28 0.18 5.74 10.46
N LEU A 29 -0.16 5.62 9.17
CA LEU A 29 0.35 4.57 8.29
C LEU A 29 1.87 4.67 8.08
N ALA A 30 2.42 5.88 7.93
CA ALA A 30 3.87 6.09 7.79
C ALA A 30 4.65 5.55 9.01
N ARG A 31 4.15 5.83 10.22
CA ARG A 31 4.75 5.34 11.47
C ARG A 31 4.72 3.81 11.56
N PHE A 32 3.62 3.19 11.13
CA PHE A 32 3.48 1.73 11.17
C PHE A 32 4.35 1.03 10.11
N THR A 33 4.43 1.59 8.90
CA THR A 33 5.12 0.98 7.76
C THR A 33 6.62 1.25 7.71
N GLY A 34 7.09 2.25 8.45
CA GLY A 34 8.45 2.80 8.32
C GLY A 34 8.69 3.47 6.97
N LEU A 35 7.63 3.87 6.27
CA LEU A 35 7.71 4.63 5.01
C LEU A 35 7.55 6.13 5.30
N SER A 36 8.00 6.98 4.40
CA SER A 36 7.68 8.41 4.47
C SER A 36 6.20 8.66 4.18
N GLU A 37 5.62 9.70 4.78
CA GLU A 37 4.23 10.12 4.51
C GLU A 37 3.98 10.32 3.01
N LYS A 38 4.94 10.90 2.30
CA LYS A 38 4.87 11.04 0.84
C LYS A 38 4.72 9.69 0.14
N ALA A 39 5.52 8.70 0.52
CA ALA A 39 5.45 7.37 -0.08
C ALA A 39 4.13 6.66 0.22
N VAL A 40 3.61 6.79 1.45
CA VAL A 40 2.29 6.28 1.82
C VAL A 40 1.20 6.95 0.99
N THR A 41 1.19 8.28 0.92
CA THR A 41 0.24 9.06 0.11
C THR A 41 0.31 8.66 -1.36
N THR A 42 1.50 8.43 -1.92
CA THR A 42 1.66 7.91 -3.28
C THR A 42 0.96 6.56 -3.43
N VAL A 43 1.17 5.61 -2.51
CA VAL A 43 0.50 4.29 -2.54
C VAL A 43 -1.01 4.42 -2.43
N LEU A 44 -1.52 5.22 -1.49
CA LEU A 44 -2.96 5.42 -1.28
C LEU A 44 -3.63 6.04 -2.51
N ASN A 45 -2.93 6.93 -3.21
CA ASN A 45 -3.39 7.56 -4.45
C ASN A 45 -3.29 6.64 -5.69
N GLY A 46 -2.89 5.38 -5.54
CA GLY A 46 -2.69 4.46 -6.68
C GLY A 46 -1.45 4.77 -7.52
N GLY A 47 -0.48 5.50 -6.95
CA GLY A 47 0.78 5.81 -7.59
C GLY A 47 1.68 4.57 -7.74
N LYS A 48 2.38 4.48 -8.87
CA LYS A 48 3.27 3.36 -9.18
C LYS A 48 4.45 3.30 -8.22
N THR A 49 4.68 2.14 -7.61
CA THR A 49 5.78 1.92 -6.68
C THR A 49 6.22 0.45 -6.62
N THR A 50 7.03 0.05 -5.64
CA THR A 50 7.43 -1.35 -5.47
C THR A 50 6.35 -2.16 -4.75
N TRP A 51 6.26 -3.45 -5.07
CA TRP A 51 5.31 -4.37 -4.41
C TRP A 51 5.45 -4.34 -2.89
N VAL A 52 6.69 -4.26 -2.38
CA VAL A 52 6.97 -4.20 -0.94
C VAL A 52 6.35 -2.98 -0.28
N ARG A 53 6.36 -1.82 -0.93
CA ARG A 53 5.73 -0.60 -0.38
C ARG A 53 4.21 -0.73 -0.33
N CYS A 54 3.59 -1.25 -1.39
CA CYS A 54 2.16 -1.55 -1.39
C CYS A 54 1.80 -2.56 -0.28
N ALA A 55 2.54 -3.65 -0.16
CA ALA A 55 2.30 -4.70 0.84
C ALA A 55 2.45 -4.19 2.28
N LYS A 56 3.41 -3.29 2.54
CA LYS A 56 3.54 -2.63 3.85
C LYS A 56 2.30 -1.81 4.19
N VAL A 57 1.83 -0.98 3.25
CA VAL A 57 0.64 -0.15 3.44
C VAL A 57 -0.62 -1.01 3.65
N VAL A 58 -0.81 -2.07 2.86
CA VAL A 58 -1.91 -3.03 3.04
C VAL A 58 -1.90 -3.66 4.43
N ARG A 59 -0.74 -4.13 4.93
CA ARG A 59 -0.64 -4.69 6.28
C ARG A 59 -0.96 -3.67 7.37
N ALA A 60 -0.54 -2.42 7.18
CA ALA A 60 -0.86 -1.35 8.11
C ALA A 60 -2.36 -1.03 8.13
N LEU A 61 -2.99 -0.96 6.95
CA LEU A 61 -4.43 -0.77 6.80
C LEU A 61 -5.22 -1.91 7.47
N ASN A 62 -4.80 -3.15 7.25
CA ASN A 62 -5.41 -4.32 7.88
C ASN A 62 -5.29 -4.27 9.41
N ALA A 63 -4.10 -3.95 9.94
CA ALA A 63 -3.87 -3.79 11.37
C ALA A 63 -4.66 -2.62 12.00
N MET A 64 -5.00 -1.60 11.22
CA MET A 64 -5.75 -0.43 11.65
C MET A 64 -7.28 -0.59 11.52
N GLY A 65 -7.76 -1.67 10.90
CA GLY A 65 -9.19 -2.01 10.88
C GLY A 65 -9.81 -2.24 9.50
N ALA A 66 -9.10 -1.97 8.41
CA ALA A 66 -9.55 -2.36 7.06
C ALA A 66 -9.30 -3.86 6.84
N LYS A 67 -10.17 -4.71 7.41
CA LYS A 67 -10.05 -6.17 7.36
C LYS A 67 -10.04 -6.72 5.94
N ASP A 68 -10.68 -6.01 5.02
CA ASP A 68 -10.72 -6.34 3.59
C ASP A 68 -9.47 -5.88 2.82
N ALA A 69 -8.55 -5.14 3.46
CA ALA A 69 -7.28 -4.78 2.86
C ALA A 69 -6.39 -6.04 2.77
N GLY A 70 -6.28 -6.60 1.57
CA GLY A 70 -5.42 -7.72 1.25
C GLY A 70 -4.43 -7.41 0.13
N THR A 71 -3.42 -8.27 -0.04
CA THR A 71 -2.39 -8.09 -1.07
C THR A 71 -2.90 -8.38 -2.48
N ASP A 72 -4.10 -8.93 -2.60
CA ASP A 72 -4.88 -9.10 -3.83
C ASP A 72 -5.29 -7.76 -4.46
N ALA A 73 -5.42 -6.70 -3.67
CA ALA A 73 -5.63 -5.33 -4.18
C ALA A 73 -4.37 -4.72 -4.85
N ILE A 74 -3.22 -5.42 -4.80
CA ILE A 74 -1.97 -4.95 -5.40
C ILE A 74 -1.85 -5.47 -6.83
N SER A 75 -1.97 -4.56 -7.79
CA SER A 75 -1.87 -4.88 -9.21
C SER A 75 -0.49 -4.52 -9.75
N ARG A 76 0.11 -5.44 -10.51
CA ARG A 76 1.32 -5.13 -11.29
C ARG A 76 0.92 -4.24 -12.46
N GLN A 77 1.55 -3.08 -12.55
CA GLN A 77 1.55 -2.23 -13.73
C GLN A 77 2.76 -2.64 -14.59
N GLY A 78 2.61 -2.61 -15.92
CA GLY A 78 3.60 -3.11 -16.88
C GLY A 78 5.05 -2.64 -16.64
N GLU A 79 5.99 -3.31 -17.32
CA GLU A 79 7.44 -3.04 -17.20
C GLU A 79 7.80 -1.55 -17.31
#